data_AF-A0A2N5ZKK5-F1
#
_entry.id   AF-A0A2N5ZKK5-F1
#
_cell.length_a   1.000
_cell.length_b   1.000
_cell.length_c   1.000
_cell.angle_alpha   90.00
_cell.angle_beta   90.00
_cell.angle_gamma   90.00
#
_symmetry.space_group_name_H-M   'P 1'
#
loop_
_entity.id
_entity.type
_entity.pdbx_description
1 polymer ?
#
loop_
_entity_poly.entity_id
_entity_poly.type
_entity_poly.pdbx_seq_one_letter_code
_entity_poly.pdbx_strand_id
1 'polypeptide(L)'
;MNQIKQLAGQTLIYGLGTIVPRFLNYLFLTPFYTRIFAEPDFGIYTKLYAYSAFLIVLLTFGTETSYFRFAKTHGNKKVFTNTFFFIIITGLLSLLVIGSNVNSITNVLNINNASLAVWLVLGIVLSDIFMSLPFAKLRYENKAKLFSSLKIANIVLNIGFNVFFFFILPHLTHIALFNSIYFP
;
A
#
# COMPACT_ATOMS: atom_id res chain seq x y z
N MET A 1 3.23 -7.72 40.01
CA MET A 1 2.19 -7.60 38.96
C MET A 1 2.44 -8.65 37.90
N ASN A 2 1.45 -9.49 37.61
CA ASN A 2 1.58 -10.76 36.88
C ASN A 2 2.12 -10.58 35.45
N GLN A 3 3.22 -11.25 35.12
CA GLN A 3 3.81 -11.30 33.77
C GLN A 3 2.78 -11.71 32.70
N ILE A 4 1.82 -12.56 33.06
CA ILE A 4 0.69 -12.98 32.20
C ILE A 4 -0.19 -11.78 31.79
N LYS A 5 -0.45 -10.83 32.68
CA LYS A 5 -1.23 -9.61 32.38
C LYS A 5 -0.47 -8.67 31.43
N GLN A 6 0.85 -8.62 31.58
CA GLN A 6 1.71 -7.80 30.72
C GLN A 6 1.84 -8.42 29.31
N LEU A 7 1.99 -9.75 29.23
CA LEU A 7 1.94 -10.50 27.97
C LEU A 7 0.58 -10.36 27.29
N ALA A 8 -0.53 -10.58 28.00
CA ALA A 8 -1.87 -10.44 27.42
C ALA A 8 -2.13 -9.00 26.91
N GLY A 9 -1.70 -7.98 27.66
CA GLY A 9 -1.80 -6.58 27.24
C GLY A 9 -0.96 -6.27 26.00
N GLN A 10 0.26 -6.82 25.91
CA GLN A 10 1.09 -6.71 24.72
C GLN A 10 0.46 -7.46 23.54
N THR A 11 0.08 -8.73 23.68
CA THR A 11 -0.56 -9.51 22.61
C THR A 11 -1.83 -8.84 22.08
N LEU A 12 -2.66 -8.25 22.96
CA LEU A 12 -3.82 -7.48 22.54
C LEU A 12 -3.44 -6.23 21.75
N ILE A 13 -2.49 -5.43 22.23
CA ILE A 13 -2.10 -4.17 21.55
C ILE A 13 -1.43 -4.47 20.19
N TYR A 14 -0.54 -5.47 20.14
CA TYR A 14 0.18 -5.83 18.92
C TYR A 14 -0.71 -6.60 17.92
N GLY A 15 -1.55 -7.51 18.42
CA GLY A 15 -2.50 -8.29 17.62
C GLY A 15 -3.62 -7.40 17.06
N LEU A 16 -4.27 -6.60 17.90
CA LEU A 16 -5.27 -5.63 17.42
C LEU A 16 -4.64 -4.61 16.47
N GLY A 17 -3.41 -4.16 16.75
CA GLY A 17 -2.70 -3.22 15.89
C GLY A 17 -2.38 -3.74 14.48
N THR A 18 -2.46 -5.04 14.25
CA THR A 18 -2.28 -5.67 12.92
C THR A 18 -3.61 -6.16 12.31
N ILE A 19 -4.53 -6.66 13.13
CA ILE A 19 -5.82 -7.21 12.69
C ILE A 19 -6.81 -6.09 12.37
N VAL A 20 -6.92 -5.07 13.23
CA VAL A 20 -7.88 -3.97 13.07
C VAL A 20 -7.70 -3.26 11.72
N PRO A 21 -6.48 -2.88 11.29
CA PRO A 21 -6.20 -2.43 9.92
C PRO A 21 -6.81 -3.30 8.82
N ARG A 22 -6.52 -4.59 8.83
CA ARG A 22 -7.01 -5.53 7.79
C ARG A 22 -8.51 -5.69 7.85
N PHE A 23 -9.09 -5.74 9.05
CA PHE A 23 -10.50 -5.91 9.26
C PHE A 23 -11.30 -4.70 8.77
N LEU A 24 -10.84 -3.47 9.06
CA LEU A 24 -11.46 -2.26 8.50
C LEU A 24 -11.38 -2.24 6.97
N ASN A 25 -10.22 -2.58 6.40
CA ASN A 25 -10.09 -2.57 4.94
C ASN A 25 -11.05 -3.58 4.29
N TYR A 26 -11.08 -4.82 4.78
CA TYR A 26 -11.96 -5.85 4.23
C TYR A 26 -13.45 -5.55 4.47
N LEU A 27 -13.84 -5.24 5.70
CA LEU A 27 -15.25 -5.05 6.04
C LEU A 27 -15.88 -3.84 5.34
N PHE A 28 -15.12 -2.76 5.13
CA PHE A 28 -15.64 -1.57 4.45
C PHE A 28 -15.50 -1.65 2.93
N LEU A 29 -14.33 -2.04 2.39
CA LEU A 29 -14.12 -2.00 0.94
C LEU A 29 -14.82 -3.16 0.22
N THR A 30 -14.90 -4.35 0.81
CA THR A 30 -15.49 -5.53 0.14
C THR A 30 -16.98 -5.36 -0.18
N PRO A 31 -17.88 -4.97 0.75
CA PRO A 31 -19.29 -4.72 0.43
C PRO A 31 -19.50 -3.42 -0.38
N PHE A 32 -18.58 -2.45 -0.28
CA PHE A 32 -18.66 -1.20 -1.02
C PHE A 32 -18.35 -1.41 -2.51
N TYR A 33 -17.25 -2.09 -2.82
CA TYR A 33 -16.88 -2.36 -4.21
C TYR A 33 -17.81 -3.36 -4.90
N THR A 34 -18.34 -4.35 -4.18
CA THR A 34 -19.30 -5.32 -4.75
C THR A 34 -20.66 -4.71 -5.07
N ARG A 35 -21.01 -3.54 -4.53
CA ARG A 35 -22.26 -2.82 -4.84
C ARG A 35 -22.11 -1.75 -5.91
N ILE A 36 -20.89 -1.26 -6.13
CA ILE A 36 -20.61 -0.11 -7.02
C ILE A 36 -20.08 -0.56 -8.38
N PHE A 37 -19.30 -1.64 -8.44
CA PHE A 37 -18.71 -2.12 -9.69
C PHE A 37 -19.54 -3.23 -10.35
N ALA A 38 -19.70 -3.13 -11.68
CA ALA A 38 -20.16 -4.25 -12.50
C ALA A 38 -19.09 -5.36 -12.53
N GLU A 39 -19.52 -6.63 -12.65
CA GLU A 39 -18.64 -7.81 -12.63
C GLU A 39 -17.37 -7.74 -13.52
N PRO A 40 -17.39 -7.13 -14.73
CA PRO A 40 -16.21 -7.05 -15.59
C PRO A 40 -15.09 -6.16 -15.02
N ASP A 41 -15.45 -4.99 -14.48
CA ASP A 41 -14.48 -3.97 -14.04
C ASP A 41 -13.83 -4.36 -12.71
N PHE A 42 -14.59 -5.05 -11.85
CA PHE A 42 -14.06 -5.62 -10.61
C PHE A 42 -12.97 -6.67 -10.88
N GLY A 43 -13.10 -7.43 -11.98
CA GLY A 43 -12.11 -8.41 -12.41
C GLY A 43 -10.78 -7.77 -12.82
N ILE A 44 -10.81 -6.65 -13.52
CA ILE A 44 -9.60 -5.90 -13.92
C ILE A 44 -8.93 -5.29 -12.68
N TYR A 45 -9.70 -4.66 -11.79
CA TYR A 45 -9.18 -4.10 -10.54
C TYR A 45 -8.47 -5.15 -9.69
N THR A 46 -9.10 -6.33 -9.52
CA THR A 46 -8.53 -7.42 -8.73
C THR A 46 -7.23 -7.94 -9.33
N LYS A 47 -7.14 -8.08 -10.67
CA LYS A 47 -5.90 -8.47 -11.36
C LYS A 47 -4.78 -7.46 -11.13
N LEU A 48 -5.08 -6.16 -11.31
CA LEU A 48 -4.11 -5.08 -11.10
C LEU A 48 -3.62 -5.02 -9.65
N TYR A 49 -4.51 -5.24 -8.67
CA TYR A 49 -4.14 -5.32 -7.26
C TYR A 49 -3.30 -6.55 -6.92
N ALA A 50 -3.55 -7.69 -7.57
CA ALA A 50 -2.71 -8.88 -7.42
C ALA A 50 -1.29 -8.63 -7.94
N TYR A 51 -1.15 -7.97 -9.10
CA TYR A 51 0.16 -7.60 -9.65
C TYR A 51 0.90 -6.59 -8.77
N SER A 52 0.19 -5.60 -8.20
CA SER A 52 0.82 -4.64 -7.29
C SER A 52 1.39 -5.32 -6.05
N ALA A 53 0.63 -6.24 -5.44
CA ALA A 53 1.08 -7.02 -4.28
C ALA A 53 2.31 -7.87 -4.62
N PHE A 54 2.33 -8.50 -5.79
CA PHE A 54 3.48 -9.26 -6.27
C PHE A 54 4.72 -8.37 -6.46
N LEU A 55 4.57 -7.22 -7.12
CA LEU A 55 5.67 -6.27 -7.34
C LEU A 55 6.22 -5.73 -6.04
N ILE A 56 5.37 -5.40 -5.06
CA ILE A 56 5.80 -4.93 -3.74
C ILE A 56 6.71 -5.97 -3.06
N VAL A 57 6.31 -7.24 -3.05
CA VAL A 57 7.09 -8.30 -2.41
C VAL A 57 8.45 -8.47 -3.10
N LEU A 58 8.47 -8.41 -4.44
CA LEU A 58 9.68 -8.57 -5.23
C LEU A 58 10.63 -7.37 -5.04
N LEU A 59 10.13 -6.14 -5.18
CA LEU A 59 10.92 -4.91 -5.14
C LEU A 59 11.34 -4.49 -3.73
N THR A 60 10.67 -4.97 -2.69
CA THR A 60 11.10 -4.73 -1.30
C THR A 60 12.31 -5.61 -0.94
N PHE A 61 12.64 -6.63 -1.74
CA PHE A 61 13.82 -7.53 -1.58
C PHE A 61 14.03 -8.06 -0.16
N GLY A 62 12.96 -8.24 0.63
CA GLY A 62 13.06 -8.67 2.03
C GLY A 62 13.89 -7.74 2.92
N THR A 63 14.05 -6.47 2.53
CA THR A 63 14.96 -5.49 3.16
C THR A 63 14.65 -5.21 4.61
N GLU A 64 13.40 -5.40 5.06
CA GLU A 64 13.03 -5.32 6.48
C GLU A 64 13.91 -6.24 7.34
N THR A 65 14.12 -7.49 6.91
CA THR A 65 14.91 -8.48 7.67
C THR A 65 16.40 -8.16 7.65
N SER A 66 16.91 -7.76 6.49
CA SER A 66 18.31 -7.35 6.32
C SER A 66 18.62 -6.11 7.17
N TYR A 67 17.71 -5.13 7.18
CA TYR A 67 17.85 -3.92 7.98
C TYR A 67 17.97 -4.23 9.47
N PHE A 68 17.16 -5.14 10.03
CA PHE A 68 17.27 -5.50 11.46
C PHE A 68 18.59 -6.19 11.81
N ARG A 69 19.09 -7.04 10.91
CA ARG A 69 20.38 -7.71 11.10
C ARG A 69 21.52 -6.70 11.10
N PHE A 70 21.58 -5.82 10.09
CA PHE A 70 22.70 -4.88 9.94
C PHE A 70 22.63 -3.68 10.89
N ALA A 71 21.43 -3.22 11.26
CA ALA A 71 21.25 -2.11 12.19
C ALA A 71 21.83 -2.39 13.59
N LYS A 72 21.84 -3.67 14.03
CA LYS A 72 22.46 -4.09 15.30
C LYS A 72 23.98 -4.04 15.28
N THR A 73 24.60 -4.26 14.13
CA THR A 73 26.07 -4.44 14.02
C THR A 73 26.79 -3.20 13.52
N HIS A 74 26.17 -2.41 12.62
CA HIS A 74 26.84 -1.31 11.90
C HIS A 74 26.26 0.08 12.22
N GLY A 75 25.31 0.16 13.16
CA GLY A 75 24.67 1.40 13.60
C GLY A 75 23.47 1.81 12.74
N ASN A 76 22.35 2.11 13.42
CA ASN A 76 21.04 2.36 12.81
C ASN A 76 21.06 3.45 11.71
N LYS A 77 21.65 4.63 11.97
CA LYS A 77 21.58 5.77 11.04
C LYS A 77 22.23 5.49 9.68
N LYS A 78 23.43 4.92 9.67
CA LYS A 78 24.19 4.66 8.43
C LYS A 78 23.54 3.55 7.60
N VAL A 79 23.10 2.48 8.26
CA VAL A 79 22.40 1.36 7.61
C VAL A 79 21.06 1.83 7.04
N PHE A 80 20.29 2.64 7.79
CA PHE A 80 19.03 3.19 7.30
C PHE A 80 19.22 3.98 6.02
N THR A 81 20.13 4.96 6.00
CA THR A 81 20.37 5.80 4.82
C THR A 81 20.80 4.96 3.62
N ASN A 82 21.74 4.03 3.80
CA ASN A 82 22.24 3.21 2.70
C ASN A 82 21.17 2.26 2.14
N THR A 83 20.42 1.58 3.00
CA THR A 83 19.32 0.71 2.59
C THR A 83 18.18 1.50 1.95
N PHE A 84 17.88 2.71 2.45
CA PHE A 84 16.86 3.58 1.88
C PHE A 84 17.19 3.99 0.45
N PHE A 85 18.41 4.49 0.23
CA PHE A 85 18.87 4.85 -1.11
C PHE A 85 18.88 3.64 -2.04
N PHE A 86 19.36 2.48 -1.56
CA PHE A 86 19.37 1.26 -2.37
C PHE A 86 17.95 0.88 -2.84
N ILE A 87 16.99 0.80 -1.92
CA ILE A 87 15.60 0.43 -2.23
C ILE A 87 14.93 1.44 -3.16
N ILE A 88 15.14 2.74 -2.92
CA ILE A 88 14.52 3.78 -3.75
C ILE A 88 15.09 3.77 -5.15
N ILE A 89 16.42 3.65 -5.29
CA ILE A 89 17.06 3.63 -6.60
C ILE A 89 16.63 2.37 -7.35
N THR A 90 16.69 1.19 -6.74
CA THR A 90 16.28 -0.05 -7.41
C THR A 90 14.78 -0.05 -7.74
N GLY A 91 13.94 0.42 -6.82
CA GLY A 91 12.50 0.57 -7.02
C GLY A 91 12.17 1.52 -8.16
N LEU A 92 12.76 2.72 -8.19
CA LEU A 92 12.57 3.68 -9.28
C LEU A 92 13.04 3.12 -10.63
N LEU A 93 14.18 2.45 -10.65
CA LEU A 93 14.76 1.91 -11.89
C LEU A 93 13.91 0.76 -12.42
N SER A 94 13.42 -0.13 -11.56
CA SER A 94 12.46 -1.17 -11.92
C SER A 94 11.13 -0.59 -12.42
N LEU A 95 10.60 0.44 -11.75
CA LEU A 95 9.36 1.09 -12.16
C LEU A 95 9.51 1.85 -13.48
N LEU A 96 10.67 2.45 -13.78
CA LEU A 96 10.95 3.07 -15.07
C LEU A 96 10.98 2.03 -16.20
N VAL A 97 11.55 0.85 -15.97
CA VAL A 97 11.56 -0.25 -16.95
C VAL A 97 10.15 -0.77 -17.19
N ILE A 98 9.33 -0.92 -16.15
CA ILE A 98 7.93 -1.34 -16.29
C ILE A 98 7.11 -0.25 -16.98
N GLY A 99 7.31 1.01 -16.57
CA GLY A 99 6.64 2.21 -17.10
C GLY A 99 6.87 2.42 -18.60
N SER A 100 8.10 2.21 -19.09
CA SER A 100 8.40 2.32 -20.52
C SER A 100 7.78 1.21 -21.36
N ASN A 101 7.42 0.08 -20.75
CA ASN A 101 6.83 -1.09 -21.40
C ASN A 101 5.33 -1.25 -21.11
N VAL A 102 4.66 -0.23 -20.56
CA VAL A 102 3.24 -0.30 -20.16
C VAL A 102 2.34 -0.76 -21.30
N ASN A 103 2.52 -0.23 -22.50
CA ASN A 103 1.68 -0.57 -23.66
C ASN A 103 1.81 -2.05 -24.07
N SER A 104 3.03 -2.60 -23.98
CA SER A 104 3.26 -4.02 -24.26
C SER A 104 2.64 -4.91 -23.17
N ILE A 105 2.73 -4.48 -21.91
CA ILE A 105 2.18 -5.21 -20.76
C ILE A 105 0.64 -5.20 -20.80
N THR A 106 0.00 -4.08 -21.12
CA THR A 106 -1.47 -3.99 -21.22
C THR A 106 -2.02 -4.86 -22.34
N ASN A 107 -1.30 -4.96 -23.46
CA ASN A 107 -1.69 -5.83 -24.58
C ASN A 107 -1.56 -7.31 -24.24
N VAL A 108 -0.49 -7.72 -23.56
CA VAL A 108 -0.32 -9.12 -23.09
C VAL A 108 -1.38 -9.49 -22.05
N LEU A 109 -1.76 -8.55 -21.19
CA LEU A 109 -2.74 -8.77 -20.13
C LEU A 109 -4.20 -8.62 -20.59
N ASN A 110 -4.44 -8.32 -21.88
CA ASN A 110 -5.76 -8.06 -22.46
C ASN A 110 -6.57 -7.00 -21.66
N ILE A 111 -5.88 -5.97 -21.16
CA ILE A 111 -6.52 -4.87 -20.43
C ILE A 111 -6.61 -3.67 -21.37
N ASN A 112 -7.67 -3.63 -22.19
CA ASN A 112 -7.91 -2.54 -23.14
C ASN A 112 -8.04 -1.19 -22.41
N ASN A 113 -7.34 -0.16 -22.89
CA ASN A 113 -7.42 1.24 -22.42
C ASN A 113 -7.10 1.53 -20.93
N ALA A 114 -6.52 0.61 -20.18
CA ALA A 114 -6.20 0.83 -18.76
C ALA A 114 -4.78 1.36 -18.49
N SER A 115 -4.16 2.07 -19.45
CA SER A 115 -2.80 2.62 -19.28
C SER A 115 -2.68 3.50 -18.04
N LEU A 116 -3.72 4.30 -17.76
CA LEU A 116 -3.80 5.13 -16.54
C LEU A 116 -3.88 4.28 -15.27
N ALA A 117 -4.60 3.15 -15.29
CA ALA A 117 -4.69 2.25 -14.13
C ALA A 117 -3.34 1.58 -13.82
N VAL A 118 -2.55 1.25 -14.84
CA VAL A 118 -1.19 0.74 -14.65
C VAL A 118 -0.29 1.81 -14.01
N TRP A 119 -0.37 3.06 -14.47
CA TRP A 119 0.36 4.17 -13.83
C TRP A 119 -0.05 4.38 -12.36
N LEU A 120 -1.34 4.26 -12.04
CA LEU A 120 -1.82 4.30 -10.66
C LEU A 120 -1.24 3.15 -9.82
N VAL A 121 -1.19 1.93 -10.36
CA VAL A 121 -0.55 0.78 -9.71
C VAL A 121 0.93 1.03 -9.46
N LEU A 122 1.67 1.54 -10.45
CA LEU A 122 3.09 1.88 -10.29
C LEU A 122 3.28 2.93 -9.19
N GLY A 123 2.39 3.92 -9.10
CA GLY A 123 2.39 4.92 -8.03
C GLY A 123 2.13 4.32 -6.64
N ILE A 124 1.21 3.36 -6.53
CA ILE A 124 0.95 2.62 -5.28
C ILE A 124 2.20 1.84 -4.87
N VAL A 125 2.80 1.11 -5.80
CA VAL A 125 4.02 0.31 -5.54
C VAL A 125 5.16 1.22 -5.08
N LEU A 126 5.39 2.36 -5.75
CA LEU A 126 6.42 3.33 -5.37
C LEU A 126 6.21 3.88 -3.96
N SER A 127 4.96 4.23 -3.64
CA SER A 127 4.59 4.74 -2.31
C SER A 127 4.83 3.70 -1.22
N ASP A 128 4.51 2.43 -1.49
CA ASP A 128 4.69 1.34 -0.54
C ASP A 128 6.18 1.01 -0.32
N ILE A 129 6.97 0.98 -1.40
CA ILE A 129 8.43 0.85 -1.34
C ILE A 129 9.03 1.96 -0.45
N PHE A 130 8.60 3.21 -0.64
CA PHE A 130 9.06 4.34 0.17
C PHE A 130 8.70 4.21 1.65
N MET A 131 7.49 3.73 1.95
CA MET A 131 7.00 3.56 3.33
C MET A 131 7.56 2.31 4.03
N SER A 132 7.98 1.29 3.28
CA SER A 132 8.46 0.01 3.82
C SER A 132 9.59 0.17 4.85
N LEU A 133 10.61 0.97 4.53
CA LEU A 133 11.79 1.12 5.39
C LEU A 133 11.53 2.02 6.63
N PRO A 134 10.85 3.18 6.54
CA PRO A 134 10.41 3.92 7.73
C PRO A 134 9.57 3.07 8.68
N PHE A 135 8.68 2.22 8.15
CA PHE A 135 7.91 1.29 8.95
C PHE A 135 8.77 0.20 9.60
N ALA A 136 9.75 -0.34 8.89
CA ALA A 136 10.74 -1.25 9.46
C ALA A 136 11.52 -0.57 10.61
N LYS A 137 11.96 0.68 10.41
CA LYS A 137 12.65 1.46 11.46
C LYS A 137 11.80 1.65 12.72
N LEU A 138 10.51 1.99 12.57
CA LEU A 138 9.60 2.11 13.72
C LEU A 138 9.44 0.79 14.49
N ARG A 139 9.43 -0.35 13.79
CA ARG A 139 9.43 -1.67 14.41
C ARG A 139 10.75 -1.96 15.14
N TYR A 140 11.89 -1.62 14.53
CA TYR A 140 13.21 -1.78 15.16
C TYR A 140 13.34 -0.96 16.46
N GLU A 141 12.79 0.25 16.48
CA GLU A 141 12.77 1.13 17.66
C GLU A 141 11.68 0.74 18.70
N ASN A 142 10.98 -0.38 18.52
CA ASN A 142 9.86 -0.84 19.36
C ASN A 142 8.72 0.19 19.52
N LYS A 143 8.57 1.13 18.58
CA LYS A 143 7.51 2.16 18.58
C LYS A 143 6.21 1.62 17.96
N ALA A 144 5.74 0.50 18.47
CA ALA A 144 4.59 -0.23 17.93
C ALA A 144 3.28 0.56 17.94
N LYS A 145 3.07 1.39 18.97
CA LYS A 145 1.89 2.26 19.07
C LYS A 145 1.83 3.27 17.92
N LEU A 146 2.95 3.93 17.62
CA LEU A 146 3.10 4.87 16.50
C LEU A 146 2.96 4.18 15.15
N PHE A 147 3.56 3.00 14.99
CA PHE A 147 3.43 2.20 13.78
C PHE A 147 1.96 1.83 13.49
N SER A 148 1.26 1.32 14.51
CA SER A 148 -0.13 0.92 14.38
C SER A 148 -1.05 2.12 14.14
N SER A 149 -0.86 3.23 14.86
CA SER A 149 -1.67 4.44 14.67
C SER A 149 -1.51 5.01 13.25
N LEU A 150 -0.28 5.02 12.70
CA LEU A 150 -0.04 5.48 11.34
C LEU A 150 -0.69 4.57 10.29
N LYS A 151 -0.63 3.24 10.48
CA LYS A 151 -1.33 2.30 9.60
C LYS A 151 -2.84 2.46 9.65
N ILE A 152 -3.41 2.61 10.85
CA ILE A 152 -4.85 2.83 11.03
C ILE A 152 -5.26 4.16 10.37
N ALA A 153 -4.51 5.24 10.60
CA ALA A 153 -4.77 6.53 9.97
C ALA A 153 -4.72 6.45 8.43
N ASN A 154 -3.75 5.74 7.87
CA ASN A 154 -3.64 5.52 6.42
C ASN A 154 -4.89 4.80 5.88
N ILE A 155 -5.37 3.76 6.57
CA ILE A 155 -6.56 3.00 6.15
C ILE A 155 -7.83 3.83 6.29
N VAL A 156 -7.98 4.59 7.37
CA VAL A 156 -9.12 5.50 7.56
C VAL A 156 -9.14 6.56 6.46
N LEU A 157 -7.98 7.15 6.13
CA LEU A 157 -7.87 8.09 5.01
C LEU A 157 -8.16 7.41 3.67
N ASN A 158 -7.68 6.19 3.45
CA ASN A 158 -7.93 5.44 2.22
C ASN A 158 -9.43 5.10 2.05
N ILE A 159 -10.10 4.67 3.11
CA ILE A 159 -11.56 4.45 3.14
C ILE A 159 -12.28 5.78 2.89
N GLY A 160 -11.87 6.84 3.59
CA GLY A 160 -12.44 8.18 3.44
C GLY A 160 -12.32 8.70 2.00
N PHE A 161 -11.15 8.54 1.36
CA PHE A 161 -10.96 8.90 -0.04
C PHE A 161 -11.77 8.01 -0.97
N ASN A 162 -11.84 6.69 -0.76
CA ASN A 162 -12.70 5.82 -1.57
C ASN A 162 -14.17 6.25 -1.49
N VAL A 163 -14.69 6.50 -0.29
CA VAL A 163 -16.07 6.98 -0.13
C VAL A 163 -16.24 8.36 -0.76
N PHE A 164 -15.29 9.27 -0.60
CA PHE A 164 -15.35 10.60 -1.23
C PHE A 164 -15.37 10.52 -2.76
N PHE A 165 -14.46 9.75 -3.37
CA PHE A 165 -14.36 9.62 -4.82
C PHE A 165 -15.54 8.84 -5.43
N PHE A 166 -16.02 7.78 -4.78
CA PHE A 166 -17.09 6.94 -5.33
C PHE A 166 -18.51 7.40 -4.99
N PHE A 167 -18.71 8.09 -3.85
CA PHE A 167 -20.05 8.49 -3.41
C PHE A 167 -20.32 9.99 -3.56
N ILE A 168 -19.36 10.84 -3.19
CA ILE A 168 -19.55 12.31 -3.20
C ILE A 168 -19.26 12.90 -4.58
N LEU A 169 -18.24 12.39 -5.28
CA LEU A 169 -17.88 12.87 -6.62
C LEU A 169 -18.97 12.74 -7.68
N PRO A 170 -19.72 11.61 -7.81
CA PRO A 170 -20.84 11.55 -8.75
C PRO A 170 -21.95 12.57 -8.44
N HIS A 171 -22.11 12.97 -7.18
CA HIS A 171 -23.07 14.01 -6.77
C HIS A 171 -22.61 15.45 -7.09
N LEU A 172 -21.30 15.66 -7.32
CA LEU A 172 -20.70 16.96 -7.63
C LEU A 172 -20.50 17.20 -9.13
N THR A 173 -20.99 16.30 -9.99
CA THR A 173 -20.85 16.33 -11.47
C THR A 173 -21.51 17.52 -12.16
N HIS A 174 -22.15 18.44 -11.42
CA HIS A 174 -22.56 19.74 -11.95
C HIS A 174 -21.39 20.74 -12.14
N ILE A 175 -20.16 20.43 -11.70
CA ILE A 175 -18.99 21.33 -11.80
C ILE A 175 -17.95 20.74 -12.77
N ALA A 176 -17.74 21.43 -13.90
CA ALA A 176 -17.01 20.98 -15.09
C ALA A 176 -15.53 20.54 -14.91
N LEU A 177 -14.92 20.72 -13.74
CA LEU A 177 -13.53 20.33 -13.48
C LEU A 177 -13.33 18.83 -13.21
N PHE A 178 -14.39 18.08 -12.89
CA PHE A 178 -14.28 16.66 -12.52
C PHE A 178 -14.53 15.65 -13.65
N ASN A 179 -14.85 16.13 -14.86
CA ASN A 179 -15.17 15.27 -16.00
C ASN A 179 -13.95 14.53 -16.61
N SER A 180 -12.71 14.92 -16.28
CA SER A 180 -11.51 14.20 -16.76
C SER A 180 -10.99 13.14 -15.78
N ILE A 181 -11.58 13.06 -14.57
CA ILE A 181 -11.17 12.13 -13.50
C ILE A 181 -12.17 10.98 -13.36
N TYR A 182 -13.41 11.21 -13.81
CA TYR A 182 -14.46 10.20 -13.81
C TYR A 182 -14.44 9.44 -15.15
N PHE A 183 -13.95 8.20 -15.14
CA PHE A 183 -14.27 7.24 -16.21
C PHE A 183 -15.47 6.41 -15.74
N PRO A 184 -16.54 6.31 -16.55
CA PRO A 184 -17.65 5.39 -16.29
C PRO A 184 -17.20 3.94 -16.31
#